data_AF-A0A3A9UQY6-F1
#
_entry.id   AF-A0A3A9UQY6-F1
#
_cell.length_a   1.000
_cell.length_b   1.000
_cell.length_c   1.000
_cell.angle_alpha   90.00
_cell.angle_beta   90.00
_cell.angle_gamma   90.00
#
_symmetry.space_group_name_H-M   'P 1'
#
loop_
_entity.id
_entity.type
_entity.pdbx_description
1 polymer ?
#
loop_
_entity_poly.entity_id
_entity_poly.type
_entity_poly.pdbx_seq_one_letter_code
_entity_poly.pdbx_strand_id
1 'polypeptide(L)'
;MNDGIFGIAVLATIATICSFVSHLFIKKFVIAVFVSGILSASVFQLAAYLNLGQLDPFYLFAAFASFLISCAISTIIGSVMLKRVNS
;
A
#
# COMPACT_ATOMS: atom_id res chain seq x y z
N MET A 1 -10.22 -13.79 -15.63
CA MET A 1 -10.70 -12.38 -15.57
C MET A 1 -11.11 -11.95 -14.16
N ASN A 2 -11.26 -12.88 -13.19
CA ASN A 2 -11.56 -12.57 -11.78
C ASN A 2 -10.30 -12.28 -10.95
N ASP A 3 -9.16 -12.84 -11.36
CA ASP A 3 -7.91 -12.86 -10.57
C ASP A 3 -7.26 -11.48 -10.45
N GLY A 4 -7.35 -10.66 -11.50
CA GLY A 4 -6.86 -9.28 -11.49
C GLY A 4 -7.64 -8.38 -10.52
N ILE A 5 -8.96 -8.56 -10.44
CA ILE A 5 -9.82 -7.82 -9.50
C ILE A 5 -9.49 -8.23 -8.07
N PHE A 6 -9.24 -9.52 -7.85
CA PHE A 6 -8.86 -10.05 -6.53
C PHE A 6 -7.53 -9.48 -6.04
N GLY A 7 -6.53 -9.37 -6.93
CA GLY A 7 -5.24 -8.75 -6.60
C GLY A 7 -5.37 -7.28 -6.21
N ILE A 8 -6.18 -6.50 -6.94
CA ILE A 8 -6.40 -5.08 -6.64
C ILE A 8 -7.16 -4.91 -5.31
N ALA A 9 -8.16 -5.76 -5.05
CA ALA A 9 -8.91 -5.73 -3.80
C ALA A 9 -7.99 -6.00 -2.60
N VAL A 10 -7.14 -7.03 -2.69
CA VAL A 10 -6.15 -7.37 -1.65
C VAL A 10 -5.14 -6.25 -1.44
N LEU A 11 -4.62 -5.67 -2.53
CA LEU A 11 -3.73 -4.50 -2.47
C LEU A 11 -4.40 -3.34 -1.73
N ALA A 12 -5.64 -3.01 -2.07
CA ALA A 12 -6.37 -1.91 -1.46
C ALA A 12 -6.61 -2.14 0.04
N THR A 13 -6.94 -3.36 0.46
CA THR A 13 -7.11 -3.70 1.88
C THR A 13 -5.80 -3.61 2.65
N ILE A 14 -4.69 -4.11 2.09
CA ILE A 14 -3.37 -4.02 2.73
C ILE A 14 -2.91 -2.56 2.81
N ALA A 15 -3.06 -1.81 1.72
CA ALA A 15 -2.67 -0.40 1.65
C ALA A 15 -3.46 0.48 2.63
N THR A 16 -4.77 0.24 2.77
CA THR A 16 -5.61 0.98 3.73
C THR A 16 -5.19 0.72 5.17
N ILE A 17 -4.97 -0.54 5.56
CA ILE A 17 -4.51 -0.91 6.91
C ILE A 17 -3.12 -0.34 7.18
N CYS A 18 -2.15 -0.56 6.27
CA CYS A 18 -0.80 -0.02 6.41
C CYS A 18 -0.79 1.51 6.50
N SER A 19 -1.58 2.19 5.68
CA SER A 19 -1.72 3.64 5.74
C SER A 19 -2.26 4.11 7.08
N PHE A 20 -3.28 3.43 7.62
CA PHE A 20 -3.88 3.83 8.89
C PHE A 20 -2.89 3.66 10.05
N VAL A 21 -2.17 2.54 10.08
CA VAL A 21 -1.14 2.26 11.10
C VAL A 21 0.02 3.25 10.99
N SER A 22 0.54 3.51 9.80
CA SER A 22 1.65 4.45 9.60
C SER A 22 1.27 5.88 9.97
N HIS A 23 0.05 6.32 9.66
CA HIS A 23 -0.42 7.67 10.05
C HIS A 23 -0.73 7.80 11.55
N LEU A 24 -1.04 6.71 12.25
CA LEU A 24 -1.18 6.71 13.72
C LEU A 24 0.17 6.82 14.43
N PHE A 25 1.22 6.15 13.92
CA PHE A 25 2.53 6.13 14.57
C PHE A 25 3.43 7.31 14.17
N ILE A 26 3.26 7.88 12.97
CA ILE A 26 4.19 8.88 12.42
C ILE A 26 3.52 10.25 12.32
N LYS A 27 3.99 11.21 13.14
CA LYS A 27 3.53 12.61 13.12
C LYS A 27 3.83 13.35 11.80
N LYS A 28 4.85 12.92 11.05
CA LYS A 28 5.23 13.55 9.77
C LYS A 28 4.53 12.88 8.59
N PHE A 29 3.61 13.62 7.97
CA PHE A 29 2.78 13.17 6.83
C PHE A 29 3.56 12.48 5.71
N VAL A 30 4.62 13.14 5.20
CA VAL A 30 5.42 12.63 4.08
C VAL A 30 6.11 11.31 4.43
N ILE A 31 6.59 11.17 5.67
CA ILE A 31 7.25 9.96 6.14
C ILE A 31 6.24 8.83 6.32
N ALA A 32 5.03 9.14 6.83
CA ALA A 32 3.96 8.16 6.97
C ALA A 32 3.54 7.55 5.63
N VAL A 33 3.42 8.37 4.58
CA VAL A 33 3.11 7.94 3.20
C VAL A 33 4.22 7.08 2.61
N PHE A 34 5.48 7.46 2.81
CA PHE A 34 6.60 6.70 2.27
C PHE A 34 6.74 5.34 2.96
N VAL A 35 6.61 5.31 4.29
CA VAL A 35 6.68 4.09 5.10
C VAL A 35 5.51 3.16 4.78
N SER A 36 4.28 3.69 4.69
CA SER A 36 3.11 2.88 4.33
C SER A 36 3.23 2.28 2.93
N GLY A 37 3.74 3.03 1.95
CA GLY A 37 3.97 2.56 0.59
C GLY A 37 5.02 1.43 0.52
N ILE A 38 6.13 1.55 1.25
CA ILE A 38 7.15 0.48 1.29
C ILE A 38 6.58 -0.77 1.96
N LEU A 39 5.88 -0.61 3.09
CA LEU A 39 5.30 -1.72 3.85
C LEU A 39 4.27 -2.48 3.01
N SER A 40 3.33 -1.76 2.40
CA SER A 40 2.26 -2.37 1.60
C SER A 40 2.78 -3.05 0.34
N ALA A 41 3.74 -2.43 -0.38
CA ALA A 41 4.37 -3.05 -1.54
C ALA A 41 5.10 -4.34 -1.15
N SER A 42 5.85 -4.31 -0.04
CA SER A 42 6.56 -5.48 0.47
C SER A 42 5.59 -6.61 0.84
N VAL A 43 4.51 -6.31 1.56
CA VAL A 43 3.50 -7.30 1.95
C VAL A 43 2.75 -7.84 0.73
N PHE A 44 2.42 -6.98 -0.24
CA PHE A 44 1.74 -7.39 -1.47
C PHE A 44 2.61 -8.32 -2.32
N GLN A 45 3.91 -8.03 -2.44
CA GLN A 45 4.84 -8.91 -3.15
C GLN A 45 5.08 -10.23 -2.43
N LEU A 46 5.10 -10.23 -1.11
CA LEU A 46 5.18 -11.47 -0.33
C LEU A 46 3.92 -12.32 -0.56
N ALA A 47 2.74 -11.71 -0.59
CA ALA A 47 1.49 -12.38 -0.91
C ALA A 47 1.46 -12.92 -2.35
N ALA A 48 1.94 -12.14 -3.32
CA ALA A 48 2.05 -12.56 -4.72
C ALA A 48 3.01 -13.75 -4.87
N TYR A 49 4.17 -13.69 -4.21
CA TYR A 49 5.15 -14.78 -4.21
C TYR A 49 4.59 -16.08 -3.62
N LEU A 50 3.84 -15.99 -2.52
CA LEU A 50 3.18 -17.17 -1.92
C LEU A 50 2.08 -17.76 -2.81
N ASN A 51 1.37 -16.92 -3.58
CA ASN A 51 0.27 -17.37 -4.43
C ASN A 51 0.75 -17.99 -5.75
N LEU A 52 1.80 -17.42 -6.36
CA LEU A 52 2.37 -17.93 -7.61
C LEU A 52 3.43 -19.03 -7.39
N GLY A 53 3.97 -19.16 -6.17
CA GLY A 53 5.04 -20.11 -5.84
C GLY A 53 6.37 -19.84 -6.57
N GLN A 54 6.44 -18.76 -7.35
CA GLN A 54 7.58 -18.33 -8.15
C GLN A 54 7.69 -16.81 -8.11
N LEU A 55 8.92 -16.30 -8.26
CA LEU A 55 9.14 -14.87 -8.40
C LEU A 55 8.68 -14.45 -9.80
N ASP A 56 7.72 -13.53 -9.87
CA ASP A 56 7.31 -12.95 -11.14
C ASP A 56 8.52 -12.33 -11.86
N PRO A 57 8.72 -12.58 -13.17
CA PRO A 57 9.82 -11.99 -13.93
C PRO A 57 9.74 -10.45 -13.96
N PHE A 58 8.54 -9.89 -13.72
CA PHE A 58 8.29 -8.46 -13.61
C PHE A 58 8.18 -7.98 -12.15
N TYR A 59 8.81 -8.68 -11.20
CA TYR A 59 8.78 -8.34 -9.77
C TYR A 59 9.09 -6.86 -9.51
N LEU A 60 10.14 -6.31 -10.11
CA LEU A 60 10.51 -4.89 -9.95
C LEU A 60 9.39 -3.94 -10.42
N PHE A 61 8.74 -4.27 -11.53
CA PHE A 61 7.64 -3.48 -12.07
C PHE A 61 6.39 -3.57 -11.18
N ALA A 62 6.07 -4.77 -10.70
CA ALA A 62 4.99 -5.00 -9.75
C ALA A 62 5.22 -4.28 -8.41
N ALA A 63 6.46 -4.28 -7.90
CA ALA A 63 6.90 -3.51 -6.72
C ALA A 63 6.61 -2.02 -6.92
N PHE A 64 7.05 -1.50 -8.06
CA PHE A 64 6.97 -0.08 -8.35
C PHE A 64 5.52 0.37 -8.53
N ALA A 65 4.71 -0.41 -9.26
CA ALA A 65 3.30 -0.11 -9.45
C ALA A 65 2.51 -0.18 -8.12
N SER A 66 2.72 -1.22 -7.32
CA SER A 66 2.08 -1.36 -6.00
C SER A 66 2.50 -0.27 -5.03
N PHE A 67 3.78 0.13 -5.04
CA PHE A 67 4.28 1.26 -4.27
C PHE A 67 3.59 2.58 -4.67
N LEU A 68 3.51 2.89 -5.96
CA LEU A 68 2.86 4.11 -6.45
C LEU A 68 1.37 4.16 -6.07
N ILE A 69 0.65 3.05 -6.29
CA ILE A 69 -0.77 2.95 -5.94
C ILE A 69 -0.96 3.10 -4.44
N SER A 70 -0.13 2.43 -3.63
CA SER A 70 -0.24 2.54 -2.18
C SER A 70 0.14 3.93 -1.66
N CYS A 71 1.12 4.61 -2.24
CA CYS A 71 1.44 5.99 -1.92
C CYS A 71 0.25 6.92 -2.22
N ALA A 72 -0.41 6.73 -3.36
CA ALA A 72 -1.61 7.49 -3.72
C ALA A 72 -2.75 7.28 -2.70
N ILE A 73 -3.05 6.01 -2.38
CA ILE A 73 -4.06 5.64 -1.38
C ILE A 73 -3.70 6.23 -0.01
N SER A 74 -2.44 6.10 0.42
CA SER A 74 -1.99 6.61 1.71
C SER A 74 -2.04 8.13 1.79
N THR A 75 -1.75 8.83 0.68
CA THR A 75 -1.86 10.29 0.62
C THR A 75 -3.32 10.71 0.80
N ILE A 76 -4.27 10.03 0.16
CA ILE A 76 -5.71 10.31 0.29
C ILE A 76 -6.17 10.09 1.74
N ILE A 77 -5.84 8.93 2.33
CA ILE A 77 -6.22 8.58 3.71
C ILE A 77 -5.60 9.55 4.71
N GLY A 78 -4.31 9.83 4.56
CA GLY A 78 -3.61 10.78 5.40
C GLY A 78 -4.24 12.17 5.32
N SER A 79 -4.60 12.63 4.12
CA SER A 79 -5.22 13.96 3.92
C SER A 79 -6.57 14.05 4.62
N VAL A 80 -7.36 12.97 4.57
CA VAL A 80 -8.63 12.85 5.29
C VAL A 80 -8.42 12.85 6.81
N MET A 81 -7.40 12.15 7.33
CA MET A 81 -7.09 12.15 8.77
C MET A 81 -6.55 13.50 9.27
N LEU A 82 -5.68 14.16 8.50
CA LEU A 82 -5.16 15.48 8.86
C LEU A 82 -6.27 16.54 8.92
N LYS A 83 -7.23 16.46 7.99
CA LYS A 83 -8.43 17.30 8.01
C LYS A 83 -9.30 17.07 9.25
N ARG A 84 -9.27 15.86 9.84
CA ARG A 84 -10.00 15.50 11.06
C ARG A 84 -9.36 16.02 12.35
N VAL A 85 -8.04 16.25 12.36
CA VAL A 85 -7.32 16.77 13.54
C VAL A 85 -7.45 18.31 13.63
N ASN A 86 -7.70 18.98 12.51
CA ASN A 86 -7.81 20.44 12.41
C ASN A 86 -9.27 20.96 12.40
N SER A 87 -10.26 20.10 12.64
CA SER A 87 -11.69 20.45 12.76
C SER A 87 -12.20 20.16 14.15
#